data_AF-A0A358MHA6-F1
#
_entry.id   AF-A0A358MHA6-F1
#
_cell.length_a   1.000
_cell.length_b   1.000
_cell.length_c   1.000
_cell.angle_alpha   90.00
_cell.angle_beta   90.00
_cell.angle_gamma   90.00
#
_symmetry.space_group_name_H-M   'P 1'
#
loop_
_entity.id
_entity.type
_entity.pdbx_description
1 polymer ?
#
loop_
_entity_poly.entity_id
_entity_poly.type
_entity_poly.pdbx_seq_one_letter_code
_entity_poly.pdbx_strand_id
1 'polypeptide(L)' 'KVFPTRSHTVAAQGGIAASLGNMGPDSWQWHMFDTVKGSDWLGDTDAMEYLAREAPKAVYELEHYGV' A
#
# COMPACT_ATOMS: atom_id res chain seq x y z
N LYS A 1 -27.65 -2.12 15.39
CA LYS A 1 -26.17 -2.31 15.37
C LYS A 1 -25.75 -2.53 13.93
N VAL A 2 -24.88 -1.68 13.39
CA VAL A 2 -24.44 -1.76 11.99
C VAL A 2 -23.38 -2.86 11.88
N PHE A 3 -23.44 -3.67 10.83
CA PHE A 3 -22.42 -4.69 10.57
C PHE A 3 -21.10 -4.02 10.15
N PRO A 4 -19.93 -4.49 10.65
CA PRO A 4 -18.63 -3.91 10.30
C PRO A 4 -18.34 -3.87 8.78
N THR A 5 -18.95 -4.80 8.02
CA THR A 5 -18.82 -4.94 6.56
C THR A 5 -19.48 -3.82 5.75
N ARG A 6 -20.07 -2.81 6.41
CA ARG A 6 -20.64 -1.62 5.75
C ARG A 6 -19.76 -0.37 5.87
N SER A 7 -18.53 -0.52 6.36
CA SER A 7 -17.52 0.55 6.37
C SER A 7 -17.11 0.90 4.94
N HIS A 8 -16.71 2.15 4.68
CA HIS A 8 -16.33 2.61 3.32
C HIS A 8 -15.23 1.78 2.65
N THR A 9 -14.39 1.06 3.42
CA THR A 9 -13.41 0.11 2.90
C THR A 9 -14.02 -0.93 1.95
N VAL A 10 -15.29 -1.31 2.14
CA VAL A 10 -15.99 -2.27 1.25
C VAL A 10 -16.17 -1.74 -0.17
N ALA A 11 -16.08 -0.42 -0.38
CA ALA A 11 -16.28 0.21 -1.67
C ALA A 11 -14.98 0.41 -2.48
N ALA A 12 -13.81 0.03 -1.94
CA ALA A 12 -12.55 0.10 -2.68
C ALA A 12 -12.52 -0.89 -3.87
N GLN A 13 -11.93 -0.49 -5.00
CA GLN A 13 -11.97 -1.30 -6.24
C GLN A 13 -10.59 -1.52 -6.90
N GLY A 14 -9.68 -0.54 -6.85
CA GLY A 14 -8.45 -0.58 -7.65
C GLY A 14 -7.37 -1.57 -7.17
N GLY A 15 -7.35 -1.89 -5.88
CA GLY A 15 -6.35 -2.75 -5.26
C GLY A 15 -5.51 -2.03 -4.20
N ILE A 16 -4.43 -2.69 -3.77
CA ILE A 16 -3.47 -2.20 -2.78
C ILE A 16 -2.09 -2.14 -3.44
N ALA A 17 -1.42 -0.99 -3.37
CA ALA A 17 -0.10 -0.81 -3.98
C ALA A 17 1.01 -1.41 -3.09
N ALA A 18 1.82 -2.30 -3.66
CA ALA A 18 3.01 -2.85 -3.02
C ALA A 18 4.05 -3.28 -4.06
N SER A 19 5.33 -3.02 -3.77
CA SER A 19 6.44 -3.38 -4.66
C SER A 19 6.78 -4.87 -4.57
N LEU A 20 5.88 -5.72 -5.06
CA LEU A 20 6.02 -7.18 -5.01
C LEU A 20 6.94 -7.74 -6.10
N GLY A 21 7.13 -7.00 -7.20
CA GLY A 21 7.95 -7.46 -8.32
C GLY A 21 7.35 -8.62 -9.14
N ASN A 22 6.05 -8.91 -8.99
CA ASN A 22 5.39 -10.04 -9.64
C ASN A 22 5.23 -9.89 -11.16
N MET A 23 5.16 -8.64 -11.66
CA MET A 23 4.94 -8.33 -13.08
C MET A 23 6.21 -7.83 -13.80
N GLY A 24 7.30 -7.65 -13.06
CA GLY A 24 8.56 -7.10 -13.52
C GLY A 24 9.43 -6.69 -12.34
N PRO A 25 10.71 -6.34 -12.56
CA PRO A 25 11.56 -5.83 -11.50
C PRO A 25 10.91 -4.63 -10.81
N ASP A 26 10.89 -4.63 -9.49
CA ASP A 26 10.30 -3.57 -8.67
C ASP A 26 11.13 -3.38 -7.39
N SER A 27 11.06 -2.19 -6.81
CA SER A 27 11.85 -1.76 -5.66
C SER A 27 11.05 -0.80 -4.80
N TRP A 28 11.02 -1.01 -3.49
CA TRP A 28 10.26 -0.16 -2.56
C TRP A 28 10.71 1.31 -2.61
N GLN A 29 11.97 1.59 -2.95
CA GLN A 29 12.48 2.95 -3.14
C GLN A 29 11.80 3.67 -4.31
N TRP A 30 11.41 2.97 -5.36
CA TRP A 30 10.69 3.56 -6.49
C TRP A 30 9.28 3.93 -6.07
N HIS A 31 8.61 3.05 -5.32
CA HIS A 31 7.31 3.35 -4.70
C HIS A 31 7.38 4.53 -3.72
N MET A 32 8.43 4.61 -2.90
CA MET A 32 8.67 5.78 -2.02
C MET A 32 8.84 7.06 -2.85
N PHE A 33 9.63 7.02 -3.92
CA PHE A 33 9.84 8.18 -4.79
C PHE A 33 8.52 8.67 -5.42
N ASP A 34 7.71 7.76 -5.96
CA ASP A 34 6.41 8.09 -6.54
C ASP A 34 5.44 8.66 -5.50
N THR A 35 5.48 8.14 -4.26
CA THR A 35 4.66 8.63 -3.15
C THR A 35 5.05 10.05 -2.74
N VAL A 36 6.35 10.30 -2.58
CA VAL A 36 6.87 11.63 -2.21
C VAL A 36 6.54 12.65 -3.30
N LYS A 37 6.81 12.31 -4.56
CA LYS A 37 6.48 13.16 -5.72
C LYS A 37 4.98 13.40 -5.82
N GLY A 38 4.15 12.37 -5.63
CA GLY A 38 2.69 12.46 -5.67
C GLY A 38 2.09 13.31 -4.56
N SER A 39 2.78 13.40 -3.41
CA SER A 39 2.39 14.25 -2.29
C SER A 39 2.72 15.74 -2.48
N ASP A 40 3.29 16.11 -3.63
CA ASP A 40 3.81 17.46 -3.89
C ASP A 40 4.85 17.91 -2.85
N TRP A 41 5.65 16.96 -2.33
CA TRP A 41 6.66 17.17 -1.29
C TRP A 41 6.13 17.66 0.07
N LEU A 42 4.82 17.59 0.31
CA LEU A 42 4.20 18.06 1.54
C LEU A 42 4.03 16.97 2.60
N GLY A 43 4.16 15.70 2.23
CA GLY A 43 3.99 14.61 3.17
C GLY A 43 5.26 14.22 3.91
N ASP A 44 5.08 13.62 5.08
CA ASP A 44 6.17 13.19 5.96
C ASP A 44 6.92 12.00 5.36
N THR A 45 8.18 12.24 4.99
CA THR A 45 8.99 11.29 4.21
C THR A 45 9.37 10.04 5.00
N ASP A 46 9.50 10.13 6.32
CA ASP A 46 9.77 9.02 7.22
C ASP A 46 8.59 8.04 7.30
N ALA A 47 7.36 8.56 7.37
CA ALA A 47 6.15 7.77 7.33
C ALA A 47 5.96 7.09 5.96
N MET A 48 6.28 7.80 4.87
CA MET A 48 6.22 7.25 3.51
C MET A 48 7.26 6.15 3.27
N GLU A 49 8.48 6.31 3.81
CA GLU A 49 9.50 5.26 3.77
C GLU A 49 8.99 3.98 4.46
N TYR A 50 8.45 4.12 5.67
CA TYR A 50 7.88 3.00 6.42
C TYR A 50 6.76 2.32 5.63
N LEU A 51 5.83 3.10 5.07
CA LEU A 51 4.73 2.61 4.23
C LEU A 51 5.26 1.79 3.05
N ALA A 52 6.14 2.37 2.23
CA ALA A 52 6.62 1.72 1.01
C ALA A 52 7.45 0.46 1.30
N ARG A 53 8.25 0.48 2.38
CA ARG A 53 9.10 -0.65 2.80
C ARG A 53 8.32 -1.81 3.38
N GLU A 54 7.27 -1.55 4.16
CA GLU A 54 6.47 -2.60 4.80
C GLU A 54 5.29 -3.08 3.93
N ALA A 55 4.88 -2.31 2.91
CA ALA A 55 3.78 -2.68 2.01
C ALA A 55 3.86 -4.10 1.44
N PRO A 56 5.02 -4.60 0.92
CA PRO A 56 5.11 -5.98 0.44
C PRO A 56 4.77 -7.03 1.50
N LYS A 57 5.28 -6.87 2.72
CA LYS A 57 5.01 -7.82 3.81
C LYS A 57 3.55 -7.79 4.24
N ALA A 58 2.97 -6.59 4.35
CA ALA A 58 1.56 -6.43 4.73
C ALA A 58 0.61 -7.03 3.69
N VAL A 59 0.92 -6.89 2.40
CA VAL A 59 0.11 -7.52 1.34
C VAL A 59 0.23 -9.05 1.38
N TYR A 60 1.42 -9.60 1.60
CA TYR A 60 1.55 -11.04 1.81
C TYR A 60 0.80 -11.51 3.05
N GLU A 61 0.83 -10.77 4.15
CA GLU A 61 0.06 -11.12 5.35
C GLU A 61 -1.44 -11.24 5.05
N LEU A 62 -2.00 -10.29 4.29
CA LEU A 62 -3.39 -10.34 3.86
C LEU A 62 -3.69 -11.57 2.97
N GLU A 63 -2.79 -11.91 2.04
CA GLU A 63 -2.92 -13.12 1.22
C GLU A 63 -2.96 -14.39 2.09
N HIS A 64 -2.13 -14.48 3.13
CA HIS A 64 -2.17 -15.60 4.07
C HIS A 64 -3.45 -15.65 4.93
N TYR A 65 -4.14 -14.51 5.12
CA TYR A 65 -5.47 -14.46 5.73
C TYR A 65 -6.59 -14.87 4.77
N GLY A 66 -6.28 -15.13 3.50
CA GLY A 66 -7.21 -15.62 2.48
C GLY A 66 -7.84 -14.50 1.64
N VAL A 67 -7.18 -13.34 1.55
CA VAL A 67 -7.52 -12.27 0.59
C VAL A 67 -7.00 -12.61 -0.81
#